data_AF-A0A6I6DX77-F1
#
_entry.id   AF-A0A6I6DX77-F1
#
_cell.length_a   1.000
_cell.length_b   1.000
_cell.length_c   1.000
_cell.angle_alpha   90.00
_cell.angle_beta   90.00
_cell.angle_gamma   90.00
#
_symmetry.space_group_name_H-M   'P 1'
#
loop_
_entity.id
_entity.type
_entity.pdbx_description
1 polymer ?
#
loop_
_entity_poly.entity_id
_entity_poly.type
_entity_poly.pdbx_seq_one_letter_code
_entity_poly.pdbx_strand_id
1 'polypeptide(L)'
;MTERGLLDLHRGAHDRPTLGFLVPVLAGPAEQADARPVIARLLALRPIDAGVFALLKQPGLTARTSETYLIRRFGNLIEYLSPLLDGSEPLTKRLAVNTEGLIDVEALKQPGLFHHGRHYAFTESFAVSRRIPGTDWVLVHRIGAAEALAASDARRMTLISGLAVLVVLIGAALVLVWFYASSRRAEEVAERYRLSSERFERLSGFLDILTDSQPNPILVVDANNRLTYANQRLSEFSGIARAELIGRSLTGVLGQEAGRRYGAINRLVLESGEPRVEIEHLPGKQPSTEVEGFIVRRSKHG
;
A
#
# COMPACT_ATOMS: atom_id res chain seq x y z
N MET A 1 -42.91 -38.54 49.10
CA MET A 1 -41.66 -37.79 48.83
C MET A 1 -40.48 -38.62 49.32
N THR A 2 -40.00 -39.47 48.43
CA THR A 2 -38.98 -40.51 48.64
C THR A 2 -37.60 -40.02 48.16
N GLU A 3 -37.42 -38.70 48.05
CA GLU A 3 -36.33 -38.13 47.26
C GLU A 3 -35.06 -37.91 48.08
N ARG A 4 -33.95 -38.35 47.48
CA ARG A 4 -32.59 -37.98 47.88
C ARG A 4 -32.42 -36.48 47.58
N GLY A 5 -31.96 -35.71 48.56
CA GLY A 5 -31.72 -34.28 48.40
C GLY A 5 -30.23 -33.97 48.41
N LEU A 6 -29.75 -33.12 47.52
CA LEU A 6 -28.43 -32.51 47.63
C LEU A 6 -28.58 -31.16 48.34
N LEU A 7 -27.91 -30.99 49.47
CA LEU A 7 -27.71 -29.68 50.07
C LEU A 7 -26.47 -29.08 49.41
N ASP A 8 -26.70 -28.05 48.61
CA ASP A 8 -25.69 -27.45 47.73
C ASP A 8 -24.48 -26.87 48.52
N LEU A 9 -23.37 -26.60 47.81
CA LEU A 9 -22.13 -26.12 48.39
C LEU A 9 -22.34 -24.79 49.10
N HIS A 10 -21.98 -24.75 50.39
CA HIS A 10 -22.07 -23.57 51.22
C HIS A 10 -20.85 -23.46 52.13
N ARG A 11 -20.61 -22.27 52.68
CA ARG A 11 -19.57 -22.06 53.68
C ARG A 11 -20.06 -22.62 55.02
N GLY A 12 -19.37 -23.65 55.52
CA GLY A 12 -19.67 -24.28 56.81
C GLY A 12 -19.07 -23.51 58.00
N ALA A 13 -19.19 -24.07 59.20
CA ALA A 13 -18.78 -23.45 60.47
C ALA A 13 -17.28 -23.07 60.61
N HIS A 14 -16.44 -23.39 59.62
CA HIS A 14 -15.01 -23.05 59.57
C HIS A 14 -14.62 -22.38 58.25
N ASP A 15 -15.57 -21.73 57.57
CA ASP A 15 -15.42 -21.12 56.25
C ASP A 15 -15.01 -22.08 55.11
N ARG A 16 -14.98 -23.38 55.40
CA ARG A 16 -14.69 -24.42 54.42
C ARG A 16 -15.93 -24.72 53.57
N PRO A 17 -15.76 -24.86 52.24
CA PRO A 17 -16.85 -25.26 51.36
C PRO A 17 -17.32 -26.67 51.77
N THR A 18 -18.59 -26.81 52.14
CA THR A 18 -19.18 -28.05 52.66
C THR A 18 -20.37 -28.42 51.80
N LEU A 19 -20.45 -29.70 51.40
CA LEU A 19 -21.53 -30.26 50.62
C LEU A 19 -22.35 -31.20 51.50
N GLY A 20 -23.68 -31.07 51.49
CA GLY A 20 -24.55 -31.94 52.25
C GLY A 20 -25.34 -32.90 51.37
N PHE A 21 -25.61 -34.10 51.88
CA PHE A 21 -26.42 -35.11 51.21
C PHE A 21 -27.51 -35.56 52.18
N LEU A 22 -28.76 -35.54 51.72
CA LEU A 22 -29.91 -36.06 52.45
C LEU A 22 -30.31 -37.39 51.82
N VAL A 23 -30.12 -38.48 52.56
CA VAL A 23 -30.45 -39.84 52.11
C VAL A 23 -31.57 -40.41 52.98
N PRO A 24 -32.73 -40.77 52.42
CA PRO A 24 -33.78 -41.44 53.18
C PRO A 24 -33.38 -42.90 53.48
N VAL A 25 -33.56 -43.32 54.73
CA VAL A 25 -33.38 -44.71 55.17
C VAL A 25 -34.74 -45.40 55.11
N LEU A 26 -34.84 -46.43 54.28
CA LEU A 26 -36.08 -47.15 54.01
C LEU A 26 -36.19 -48.41 54.89
N ALA A 27 -37.41 -48.76 55.28
CA ALA A 27 -37.72 -49.96 56.06
C ALA A 27 -37.54 -51.27 55.25
N GLY A 28 -36.62 -52.15 55.68
CA GLY A 28 -36.61 -53.61 55.41
C GLY A 28 -36.73 -54.12 53.95
N PRO A 29 -36.63 -55.44 53.72
CA PRO A 29 -36.85 -56.00 52.39
C PRO A 29 -38.35 -56.06 52.10
N ALA A 30 -38.83 -55.17 51.23
CA ALA A 30 -40.17 -55.24 50.64
C ALA A 30 -40.06 -55.29 49.10
N GLU A 31 -40.81 -56.19 48.47
CA GLU A 31 -40.74 -56.53 47.04
C GLU A 31 -41.13 -55.38 46.08
N GLN A 32 -41.88 -54.38 46.54
CA GLN A 32 -42.17 -53.17 45.75
C GLN A 32 -41.51 -51.90 46.31
N ALA A 33 -40.84 -51.15 45.43
CA ALA A 33 -40.05 -49.97 45.76
C ALA A 33 -40.87 -48.71 46.07
N ASP A 34 -42.11 -48.61 45.57
CA ASP A 34 -42.89 -47.36 45.56
C ASP A 34 -43.67 -47.05 46.85
N ALA A 35 -43.79 -48.01 47.78
CA ALA A 35 -44.60 -47.86 49.00
C ALA A 35 -43.80 -48.11 50.30
N ARG A 36 -42.49 -47.85 50.30
CA ARG A 36 -41.66 -48.01 51.52
C ARG A 36 -41.79 -46.80 52.44
N PRO A 37 -42.21 -46.96 53.72
CA PRO A 37 -42.19 -45.86 54.67
C PRO A 37 -40.74 -45.44 54.97
N VAL A 38 -40.48 -44.12 54.96
CA VAL A 38 -39.19 -43.54 55.32
C VAL A 38 -39.08 -43.55 56.85
N ILE A 39 -38.18 -44.37 57.41
CA ILE A 39 -38.03 -44.52 58.87
C ILE A 39 -37.11 -43.44 59.44
N ALA A 40 -36.08 -43.03 58.69
CA ALA A 40 -35.15 -41.99 59.11
C ALA A 40 -34.60 -41.23 57.90
N ARG A 41 -34.04 -40.04 58.13
CA ARG A 41 -33.31 -39.27 57.11
C ARG A 41 -31.90 -39.02 57.62
N LEU A 42 -30.90 -39.42 56.84
CA LEU A 42 -29.51 -39.22 57.15
C LEU A 42 -29.01 -37.98 56.42
N LEU A 43 -28.56 -36.97 57.17
CA LEU A 43 -27.87 -35.79 56.65
C LEU A 43 -26.37 -36.01 56.78
N ALA A 44 -25.69 -36.24 55.66
CA ALA A 44 -24.24 -36.33 55.61
C ALA A 44 -23.66 -35.00 55.15
N LEU A 45 -22.87 -34.33 55.98
CA LEU A 45 -22.11 -33.14 55.61
C LEU A 45 -20.66 -33.54 55.34
N ARG A 46 -20.17 -33.32 54.11
CA ARG A 46 -18.79 -33.57 53.71
C ARG A 46 -18.10 -32.24 53.42
N PRO A 47 -17.06 -31.85 54.18
CA PRO A 47 -16.22 -30.73 53.80
C PRO A 47 -15.48 -31.08 52.50
N ILE A 48 -15.52 -30.19 51.52
CA ILE A 48 -14.76 -30.31 50.28
C ILE A 48 -13.37 -29.74 50.54
N ASP A 49 -12.36 -30.59 50.39
CA ASP A 49 -10.96 -30.24 50.54
C ASP A 49 -10.29 -29.96 49.19
N ALA A 50 -9.02 -29.57 49.23
CA ALA A 50 -8.22 -29.32 48.03
C ALA A 50 -8.11 -30.55 47.11
N GLY A 51 -8.29 -31.77 47.64
CA GLY A 51 -8.24 -33.01 46.87
C GLY A 51 -9.34 -33.11 45.82
N VAL A 52 -10.57 -32.68 46.15
CA VAL A 52 -11.67 -32.65 45.18
C VAL A 52 -11.41 -31.64 44.08
N PHE A 53 -10.89 -30.45 44.42
CA PHE A 53 -10.55 -29.44 43.42
C PHE A 53 -9.34 -29.81 42.56
N ALA A 54 -8.45 -30.67 43.06
CA ALA A 54 -7.36 -31.23 42.26
C ALA A 54 -7.87 -32.06 41.07
N LEU A 55 -9.07 -32.66 41.16
CA LEU A 55 -9.70 -33.38 40.05
C LEU A 55 -10.09 -32.46 38.88
N LEU A 56 -10.24 -31.15 39.12
CA LEU A 56 -10.49 -30.18 38.04
C LEU A 56 -9.24 -29.93 37.19
N LYS A 57 -8.05 -30.21 37.72
CA LYS A 57 -6.79 -30.11 36.98
C LYS A 57 -6.57 -31.39 36.18
N GLN A 58 -6.78 -31.32 34.87
CA GLN A 58 -6.54 -32.47 33.99
C GLN A 58 -5.03 -32.68 33.78
N PRO A 59 -4.51 -33.90 33.96
CA PRO A 59 -3.13 -34.21 33.64
C PRO A 59 -2.90 -34.12 32.12
N GLY A 60 -1.76 -33.55 31.71
CA GLY A 60 -1.39 -33.42 30.29
C GLY A 60 -1.82 -32.12 29.61
N LEU A 61 -2.44 -31.17 30.33
CA LEU A 61 -2.66 -29.82 29.83
C LEU A 61 -1.31 -29.09 29.67
N THR A 62 -0.95 -28.75 28.43
CA THR A 62 0.25 -27.97 28.10
C THR A 62 -0.02 -26.47 28.08
N ALA A 63 -1.29 -26.06 28.04
CA ALA A 63 -1.70 -24.66 27.97
C ALA A 63 -1.62 -23.99 29.34
N ARG A 64 -0.80 -22.94 29.46
CA ARG A 64 -0.50 -22.22 30.71
C ARG A 64 -1.67 -21.42 31.23
N THR A 65 -2.52 -20.93 30.32
CA THR A 65 -3.72 -20.14 30.63
C THR A 65 -4.97 -21.00 30.72
N SER A 66 -4.84 -22.32 30.55
CA SER A 66 -5.99 -23.21 30.69
C SER A 66 -6.39 -23.35 32.15
N GLU A 67 -7.70 -23.29 32.39
CA GLU A 67 -8.26 -23.51 33.72
C GLU A 67 -9.61 -24.19 33.61
N THR A 68 -9.94 -24.97 34.63
CA THR A 68 -11.23 -25.63 34.75
C THR A 68 -11.81 -25.28 36.11
N TYR A 69 -13.02 -24.73 36.12
CA TYR A 69 -13.67 -24.28 37.34
C TYR A 69 -15.18 -24.56 37.31
N LEU A 70 -15.78 -24.51 38.49
CA LEU A 70 -17.22 -24.72 38.69
C LEU A 70 -17.90 -23.38 38.98
N ILE A 71 -18.99 -23.11 38.27
CA ILE A 71 -19.85 -21.96 38.53
C ILE A 71 -21.29 -22.39 38.79
N ARG A 72 -22.03 -21.56 39.52
CA ARG A 72 -23.49 -21.67 39.62
C ARG A 72 -24.15 -20.31 39.51
N ARG A 73 -25.45 -20.32 39.21
CA ARG A 73 -26.29 -19.14 39.28
C ARG A 73 -26.85 -19.00 40.69
N PHE A 74 -26.61 -17.86 41.33
CA PHE A 74 -27.23 -17.49 42.60
C PHE A 74 -27.98 -16.17 42.43
N GLY A 75 -29.27 -16.27 42.12
CA GLY A 75 -30.10 -15.10 41.78
C GLY A 75 -29.60 -14.38 40.52
N ASN A 76 -29.14 -13.13 40.70
CA ASN A 76 -28.55 -12.30 39.64
C ASN A 76 -27.01 -12.30 39.62
N LEU A 77 -26.39 -13.19 40.41
CA LEU A 77 -24.94 -13.35 40.50
C LEU A 77 -24.53 -14.74 40.01
N ILE A 78 -23.31 -14.81 39.50
CA ILE A 78 -22.55 -16.03 39.22
C ILE A 78 -21.61 -16.22 40.41
N GLU A 79 -21.74 -17.35 41.09
CA GLU A 79 -20.81 -17.75 42.15
C GLU A 79 -19.80 -18.76 41.62
N TYR A 80 -18.53 -18.54 41.94
CA TYR A 80 -17.45 -19.45 41.60
C TYR A 80 -17.25 -20.42 42.77
N LEU A 81 -17.49 -21.71 42.50
CA LEU A 81 -17.53 -22.77 43.50
C LEU A 81 -16.16 -23.43 43.74
N SER A 82 -15.20 -23.21 42.84
CA SER A 82 -13.85 -23.76 42.91
C SER A 82 -12.79 -22.67 42.99
N PRO A 83 -11.55 -23.01 43.41
CA PRO A 83 -10.44 -22.09 43.34
C PRO A 83 -10.19 -21.64 41.89
N LEU A 84 -9.79 -20.39 41.73
CA LEU A 84 -9.53 -19.76 40.43
C LEU A 84 -8.02 -19.64 40.19
N LEU A 85 -7.62 -19.45 38.93
CA LEU A 85 -6.20 -19.29 38.57
C LEU A 85 -5.59 -18.00 39.15
N ASP A 86 -6.41 -16.99 39.46
CA ASP A 86 -5.97 -15.75 40.13
C ASP A 86 -5.72 -15.89 41.65
N GLY A 87 -5.88 -17.10 42.21
CA GLY A 87 -5.68 -17.37 43.63
C GLY A 87 -6.93 -17.15 44.49
N SER A 88 -8.06 -16.76 43.91
CA SER A 88 -9.31 -16.62 44.66
C SER A 88 -9.78 -17.98 45.22
N GLU A 89 -10.16 -17.99 46.49
CA GLU A 89 -10.68 -19.18 47.17
C GLU A 89 -12.12 -19.51 46.75
N PRO A 90 -12.59 -20.76 46.93
CA PRO A 90 -13.97 -21.15 46.67
C PRO A 90 -15.00 -20.21 47.33
N LEU A 91 -16.07 -19.90 46.61
CA LEU A 91 -17.20 -19.07 47.08
C LEU A 91 -16.82 -17.62 47.46
N THR A 92 -15.60 -17.15 47.19
CA THR A 92 -15.23 -15.74 47.42
C THR A 92 -15.66 -14.83 46.28
N LYS A 93 -15.49 -15.30 45.04
CA LYS A 93 -15.73 -14.49 43.85
C LYS A 93 -17.18 -14.58 43.41
N ARG A 94 -17.77 -13.42 43.14
CA ARG A 94 -19.13 -13.29 42.62
C ARG A 94 -19.15 -12.22 41.53
N LEU A 95 -19.70 -12.55 40.37
CA LEU A 95 -19.86 -11.59 39.26
C LEU A 95 -21.34 -11.49 38.87
N ALA A 96 -21.75 -10.34 38.36
CA ALA A 96 -23.15 -10.15 37.98
C ALA A 96 -23.47 -10.86 36.65
N VAL A 97 -24.64 -11.49 36.57
CA VAL A 97 -25.10 -12.21 35.37
C VAL A 97 -25.37 -11.26 34.20
N ASN A 98 -25.55 -9.96 34.47
CA ASN A 98 -25.76 -8.91 33.47
C ASN A 98 -24.46 -8.22 33.02
N THR A 99 -23.29 -8.70 33.45
CA THR A 99 -22.01 -8.16 32.97
C THR A 99 -21.86 -8.44 31.47
N GLU A 100 -21.83 -7.38 30.66
CA GLU A 100 -21.71 -7.51 29.22
C GLU A 100 -20.33 -8.07 28.82
N GLY A 101 -20.33 -9.02 27.88
CA GLY A 101 -19.11 -9.67 27.38
C GLY A 101 -18.44 -10.64 28.37
N LEU A 102 -19.05 -10.91 29.52
CA LEU A 102 -18.56 -11.92 30.46
C LEU A 102 -18.87 -13.33 29.94
N ILE A 103 -17.83 -14.11 29.65
CA ILE A 103 -17.94 -15.44 29.06
C ILE A 103 -18.70 -16.44 29.95
N ASP A 104 -18.60 -16.27 31.27
CA ASP A 104 -19.23 -17.15 32.27
C ASP A 104 -20.76 -17.02 32.26
N VAL A 105 -21.30 -15.88 31.81
CA VAL A 105 -22.74 -15.65 31.64
C VAL A 105 -23.27 -16.56 30.54
N GLU A 106 -22.61 -16.57 29.38
CA GLU A 106 -23.02 -17.38 28.24
C GLU A 106 -22.77 -18.87 28.49
N ALA A 107 -21.66 -19.20 29.15
CA ALA A 107 -21.37 -20.55 29.61
C ALA A 107 -22.46 -21.12 30.53
N LEU A 108 -23.09 -20.28 31.35
CA LEU A 108 -24.18 -20.67 32.25
C LEU A 108 -25.54 -20.75 31.54
N LYS A 109 -25.83 -19.83 30.61
CA LYS A 109 -27.08 -19.81 29.83
C LYS A 109 -27.17 -20.96 28.85
N GLN A 110 -26.07 -21.27 28.14
CA GLN A 110 -26.03 -22.27 27.09
C GLN A 110 -24.86 -23.25 27.29
N PRO A 111 -24.99 -24.20 28.24
CA PRO A 111 -23.98 -25.24 28.44
C PRO A 111 -23.83 -26.11 27.20
N GLY A 112 -22.59 -26.46 26.85
CA GLY A 112 -22.24 -27.37 25.76
C GLY A 112 -21.79 -26.67 24.47
N LEU A 113 -21.98 -25.35 24.38
CA LEU A 113 -21.51 -24.55 23.25
C LEU A 113 -20.13 -23.94 23.52
N PHE A 114 -19.50 -23.52 22.43
CA PHE A 114 -18.28 -22.75 22.45
C PHE A 114 -18.61 -21.27 22.62
N HIS A 115 -17.95 -20.64 23.59
CA HIS A 115 -18.15 -19.24 23.95
C HIS A 115 -16.86 -18.46 23.79
N HIS A 116 -16.98 -17.19 23.42
CA HIS A 116 -15.88 -16.25 23.31
C HIS A 116 -16.25 -14.96 24.04
N GLY A 117 -15.30 -14.42 24.80
CA GLY A 117 -15.46 -13.17 25.50
C GLY A 117 -14.45 -13.03 26.63
N ARG A 118 -14.75 -12.14 27.57
CA ARG A 118 -13.85 -11.85 28.68
C ARG A 118 -14.17 -12.74 29.86
N HIS A 119 -13.13 -13.37 30.41
CA HIS A 119 -13.26 -14.07 31.70
C HIS A 119 -13.18 -13.10 32.88
N TYR A 120 -13.31 -13.63 34.09
CA TYR A 120 -13.31 -12.86 35.34
C TYR A 120 -12.07 -11.97 35.59
N ALA A 121 -10.93 -12.20 34.90
CA ALA A 121 -9.74 -11.34 34.97
C ALA A 121 -9.63 -10.40 33.75
N PHE A 122 -10.75 -10.13 33.06
CA PHE A 122 -10.89 -9.16 31.98
C PHE A 122 -10.01 -9.40 30.74
N THR A 123 -9.50 -10.63 30.56
CA THR A 123 -8.78 -11.03 29.34
C THR A 123 -9.68 -11.83 28.40
N GLU A 124 -9.54 -11.61 27.09
CA GLU A 124 -10.22 -12.37 26.05
C GLU A 124 -9.85 -13.86 26.12
N SER A 125 -10.87 -14.71 26.11
CA SER A 125 -10.77 -16.13 26.39
C SER A 125 -11.79 -16.90 25.58
N PHE A 126 -11.53 -18.19 25.40
CA PHE A 126 -12.48 -19.16 24.90
C PHE A 126 -12.87 -20.10 26.02
N ALA A 127 -14.15 -20.46 26.07
CA ALA A 127 -14.65 -21.38 27.07
C ALA A 127 -15.67 -22.34 26.47
N VAL A 128 -15.67 -23.55 27.01
CA VAL A 128 -16.72 -24.54 26.82
C VAL A 128 -17.22 -24.96 28.18
N SER A 129 -18.52 -25.19 28.28
CA SER A 129 -19.13 -25.54 29.55
C SER A 129 -20.00 -26.78 29.47
N ARG A 130 -20.21 -27.46 30.60
CA ARG A 130 -21.10 -28.61 30.73
C ARG A 130 -21.79 -28.57 32.07
N ARG A 131 -23.11 -28.76 32.08
CA ARG A 131 -23.88 -28.89 33.33
C ARG A 131 -23.62 -30.26 33.97
N ILE A 132 -23.48 -30.28 35.29
CA ILE A 132 -23.33 -31.53 36.05
C ILE A 132 -24.73 -32.06 36.38
N PRO A 133 -25.08 -33.30 35.96
CA PRO A 133 -26.39 -33.87 36.25
C PRO A 133 -26.65 -33.98 37.76
N GLY A 134 -27.86 -33.61 38.19
CA GLY A 134 -28.25 -33.65 39.60
C GLY A 134 -27.78 -32.45 40.44
N THR A 135 -27.12 -31.46 39.85
CA THR A 135 -26.76 -30.19 40.50
C THR A 135 -27.04 -29.00 39.58
N ASP A 136 -27.06 -27.79 40.14
CA ASP A 136 -27.11 -26.54 39.37
C ASP A 136 -25.72 -26.06 38.92
N TRP A 137 -24.71 -26.93 39.02
CA TRP A 137 -23.33 -26.57 38.72
C TRP A 137 -23.05 -26.70 37.24
N VAL A 138 -22.28 -25.75 36.75
CA VAL A 138 -21.74 -25.73 35.39
C VAL A 138 -20.22 -25.83 35.50
N LEU A 139 -19.67 -26.89 34.94
CA LEU A 139 -18.22 -27.04 34.75
C LEU A 139 -17.83 -26.22 33.54
N VAL A 140 -16.89 -25.30 33.71
CA VAL A 140 -16.34 -24.45 32.65
C VAL A 140 -14.89 -24.82 32.46
N HIS A 141 -14.51 -25.12 31.22
CA HIS A 141 -13.12 -25.23 30.82
C HIS A 141 -12.78 -24.06 29.90
N ARG A 142 -11.72 -23.32 30.25
CA ARG A 142 -11.33 -22.06 29.62
C ARG A 142 -9.89 -22.11 29.16
N ILE A 143 -9.58 -21.42 28.08
CA ILE A 143 -8.22 -21.11 27.61
C ILE A 143 -8.16 -19.64 27.16
N GLY A 144 -7.03 -18.96 27.40
CA GLY A 144 -6.84 -17.58 26.94
C GLY A 144 -6.76 -17.49 25.41
N ALA A 145 -7.37 -16.47 24.82
CA ALA A 145 -7.44 -16.32 23.37
C ALA A 145 -6.04 -16.23 22.74
N ALA A 146 -5.14 -15.46 23.34
CA ALA A 146 -3.76 -15.30 22.86
C ALA A 146 -2.99 -16.63 22.79
N GLU A 147 -3.18 -17.53 23.77
CA GLU A 147 -2.51 -18.82 23.77
C GLU A 147 -3.17 -19.80 22.79
N ALA A 148 -4.50 -19.82 22.73
CA ALA A 148 -5.25 -20.63 21.78
C ALA A 148 -4.92 -20.28 20.32
N LEU A 149 -4.69 -19.00 20.02
CA LEU A 149 -4.40 -18.47 18.68
C LEU A 149 -2.89 -18.35 18.37
N ALA A 150 -2.01 -18.48 19.37
CA ALA A 150 -0.56 -18.27 19.22
C ALA A 150 0.06 -19.08 18.06
N ALA A 151 -0.39 -20.32 17.88
CA ALA A 151 0.10 -21.19 16.79
C ALA A 151 -0.30 -20.69 15.39
N SER A 152 -1.45 -20.03 15.28
CA SER A 152 -1.96 -19.44 14.03
C SER A 152 -1.29 -18.09 13.75
N ASP A 153 -1.15 -17.25 14.77
CA ASP A 153 -0.59 -15.90 14.62
C ASP A 153 0.89 -15.92 14.25
N ALA A 154 1.66 -16.88 14.79
CA ALA A 154 3.06 -17.05 14.40
C ALA A 154 3.22 -17.36 12.90
N ARG A 155 2.40 -18.28 12.36
CA ARG A 155 2.43 -18.62 10.93
C ARG A 155 2.02 -17.43 10.07
N ARG A 156 0.98 -16.70 10.48
CA ARG A 156 0.51 -15.50 9.78
C ARG A 156 1.60 -14.44 9.71
N MET A 157 2.32 -14.19 10.80
CA MET A 157 3.40 -13.20 10.83
C MET A 157 4.55 -13.60 9.89
N THR A 158 4.94 -14.88 9.86
CA THR A 158 5.98 -15.39 8.95
C THR A 158 5.58 -15.23 7.48
N LEU A 159 4.32 -15.49 7.14
CA LEU A 159 3.83 -15.32 5.76
C LEU A 159 3.79 -13.86 5.33
N ILE A 160 3.30 -12.96 6.19
CA ILE A 160 3.22 -11.52 5.89
C ILE A 160 4.62 -10.92 5.76
N SER A 161 5.55 -11.26 6.67
CA SER A 161 6.92 -10.75 6.60
C SER A 161 7.65 -11.26 5.36
N GLY A 162 7.47 -12.54 4.99
CA GLY A 162 8.02 -13.10 3.75
C GLY A 162 7.49 -12.41 2.50
N LEU A 163 6.18 -12.14 2.44
CA LEU A 163 5.56 -11.42 1.32
C LEU A 163 6.06 -9.97 1.23
N ALA A 164 6.18 -9.27 2.37
CA ALA A 164 6.70 -7.92 2.41
C ALA A 164 8.15 -7.84 1.89
N VAL A 165 9.01 -8.78 2.31
CA VAL A 165 10.39 -8.89 1.80
C VAL A 165 10.40 -9.12 0.29
N LEU A 166 9.54 -10.02 -0.22
CA LEU A 166 9.44 -10.29 -1.66
C LEU A 166 9.05 -9.04 -2.45
N VAL A 167 8.06 -8.27 -1.98
CA VAL A 167 7.63 -7.02 -2.63
C VAL A 167 8.77 -6.00 -2.66
N VAL A 168 9.51 -5.86 -1.57
CA VAL A 168 10.69 -4.96 -1.51
C VAL A 168 11.77 -5.40 -2.49
N LEU A 169 12.05 -6.70 -2.61
CA LEU A 169 13.03 -7.24 -3.57
C LEU A 169 12.61 -6.99 -5.02
N ILE A 170 11.34 -7.18 -5.35
CA ILE A 170 10.81 -6.89 -6.69
C ILE A 170 10.93 -5.40 -7.00
N GLY A 171 10.56 -4.54 -6.04
CA GLY A 171 10.71 -3.08 -6.18
C GLY A 171 12.16 -2.67 -6.42
N ALA A 172 13.10 -3.22 -5.64
CA ALA A 172 14.53 -2.96 -5.81
C ALA A 172 15.05 -3.44 -7.18
N ALA A 173 14.62 -4.62 -7.64
CA ALA A 173 14.98 -5.13 -8.96
C ALA A 173 14.47 -4.23 -10.09
N LEU A 174 13.23 -3.73 -10.00
CA LEU A 174 12.66 -2.79 -10.98
C LEU A 174 13.44 -1.47 -11.00
N VAL A 175 13.82 -0.95 -9.83
CA VAL A 175 14.65 0.26 -9.72
C VAL A 175 16.03 0.03 -10.36
N LEU A 176 16.68 -1.11 -10.12
CA LEU A 176 17.95 -1.45 -10.75
C LEU A 176 17.83 -1.54 -12.27
N VAL A 177 16.77 -2.18 -12.80
CA VAL A 177 16.50 -2.25 -14.24
C VAL A 177 16.27 -0.85 -14.80
N TRP A 178 15.51 0.00 -14.11
CA TRP A 178 15.27 1.38 -14.53
C TRP A 178 16.56 2.21 -14.56
N PHE A 179 17.40 2.15 -13.52
CA PHE A 179 18.69 2.83 -13.50
C PHE A 179 19.61 2.34 -14.63
N TYR A 180 19.68 1.03 -14.86
CA TYR A 180 20.49 0.45 -15.93
C TYR A 180 19.99 0.87 -17.33
N ALA A 181 18.68 0.82 -17.56
CA ALA A 181 18.06 1.24 -18.82
C ALA A 181 18.17 2.75 -19.05
N SER A 182 18.00 3.55 -18.00
CA SER A 182 18.12 5.01 -18.06
C SER A 182 19.55 5.43 -18.39
N SER A 183 20.55 4.73 -17.85
CA SER A 183 21.96 4.99 -18.17
C SER A 183 22.25 4.79 -19.65
N ARG A 184 21.72 3.74 -20.28
CA ARG A 184 21.91 3.48 -21.72
C ARG A 184 21.22 4.50 -22.62
N ARG A 185 20.05 4.98 -22.23
CA ARG A 185 19.30 5.98 -23.02
C ARG A 185 19.98 7.34 -23.03
N ALA A 186 20.70 7.71 -21.98
CA ALA A 186 21.42 8.98 -21.92
C ALA A 186 22.55 9.06 -22.96
N GLU A 187 23.26 7.96 -23.19
CA GLU A 187 24.34 7.90 -24.19
C GLU A 187 23.82 8.02 -25.61
N GLU A 188 22.74 7.30 -25.96
CA GLU A 188 22.16 7.35 -27.31
C GLU A 188 21.64 8.75 -27.69
N VAL A 189 21.09 9.49 -26.73
CA VAL A 189 20.60 10.85 -26.94
C VAL A 189 21.78 11.80 -27.18
N ALA A 190 22.82 11.72 -26.35
CA ALA A 190 24.02 12.54 -26.49
C ALA A 190 24.73 12.30 -27.83
N GLU A 191 24.83 11.04 -28.27
CA GLU A 191 25.45 10.68 -29.54
C GLU A 191 24.65 11.18 -30.74
N ARG A 192 23.31 11.06 -30.70
CA ARG A 192 22.43 11.60 -31.75
C ARG A 192 22.54 13.12 -31.86
N TYR A 193 22.60 13.83 -30.74
CA TYR A 193 22.81 15.27 -30.75
C TYR A 193 24.18 15.62 -31.37
N ARG A 194 25.25 14.93 -30.96
CA ARG A 194 26.59 15.17 -31.51
C ARG A 194 26.65 14.92 -33.02
N LEU A 195 26.10 13.81 -33.50
CA LEU A 195 26.05 13.48 -34.93
C LEU A 195 25.22 14.49 -35.74
N SER A 196 24.13 15.01 -35.17
CA SER A 196 23.30 16.03 -35.84
C SER A 196 24.04 17.37 -35.97
N SER A 197 24.75 17.80 -34.92
CA SER A 197 25.55 19.03 -34.94
C SER A 197 26.70 18.93 -35.93
N GLU A 198 27.45 17.82 -35.92
CA GLU A 198 28.55 17.59 -36.88
C GLU A 198 28.05 17.62 -38.33
N ARG A 199 26.87 17.02 -38.60
CA ARG A 199 26.27 17.05 -39.93
C ARG A 199 25.87 18.47 -40.33
N PHE A 200 25.30 19.24 -39.41
CA PHE A 200 24.90 20.62 -39.67
C PHE A 200 26.10 21.52 -39.94
N GLU A 201 27.17 21.40 -39.17
CA GLU A 201 28.42 22.13 -39.38
C GLU A 201 29.07 21.78 -40.72
N ARG A 202 29.17 20.48 -41.05
CA ARG A 202 29.72 20.03 -42.35
C ARG A 202 28.89 20.53 -43.53
N LEU A 203 27.56 20.49 -43.43
CA LEU A 203 26.68 20.98 -44.49
C LEU A 203 26.80 22.50 -44.65
N SER A 204 26.82 23.24 -43.55
CA SER A 204 26.97 24.70 -43.57
C SER A 204 28.30 25.10 -44.20
N GLY A 205 29.41 24.48 -43.79
CA GLY A 205 30.72 24.74 -44.37
C GLY A 205 30.81 24.36 -45.86
N PHE A 206 30.19 23.25 -46.27
CA PHE A 206 30.13 22.85 -47.68
C PHE A 206 29.34 23.85 -48.52
N LEU A 207 28.19 24.31 -48.01
CA LEU A 207 27.38 25.33 -48.70
C LEU A 207 28.16 26.62 -48.90
N ASP A 208 28.86 27.10 -47.87
CA ASP A 208 29.71 28.29 -47.95
C ASP A 208 30.80 28.15 -49.03
N ILE A 209 31.50 27.00 -49.07
CA ILE A 209 32.51 26.72 -50.10
C ILE A 209 31.90 26.73 -51.50
N LEU A 210 30.75 26.07 -51.69
CA LEU A 210 30.08 26.01 -52.99
C LEU A 210 29.67 27.38 -53.49
N THR A 211 29.04 28.19 -52.65
CA THR A 211 28.56 29.53 -53.01
C THR A 211 29.70 30.51 -53.22
N ASP A 212 30.81 30.38 -52.49
CA ASP A 212 31.99 31.24 -52.66
C ASP A 212 32.76 30.90 -53.94
N SER A 213 32.70 29.64 -54.39
CA SER A 213 33.27 29.22 -55.67
C SER A 213 32.51 29.71 -56.91
N GLN A 214 31.25 30.17 -56.74
CA GLN A 214 30.49 30.71 -57.86
C GLN A 214 31.10 32.03 -58.35
N PRO A 215 31.06 32.32 -59.67
CA PRO A 215 31.61 33.57 -60.21
C PRO A 215 30.72 34.79 -59.90
N ASN A 216 29.43 34.57 -59.63
CA ASN A 216 28.44 35.64 -59.47
C ASN A 216 28.18 35.99 -57.98
N PRO A 217 27.88 37.26 -57.66
CA PRO A 217 27.36 37.65 -56.36
C PRO A 217 26.05 36.93 -56.03
N ILE A 218 26.00 36.25 -54.88
CA ILE A 218 24.82 35.58 -54.36
C ILE A 218 24.46 36.22 -53.03
N LEU A 219 23.19 36.64 -52.91
CA LEU A 219 22.63 37.21 -51.70
C LEU A 219 21.26 36.63 -51.42
N VAL A 220 20.92 36.50 -50.15
CA VAL A 220 19.55 36.19 -49.69
C VAL A 220 19.11 37.32 -48.80
N VAL A 221 17.86 37.75 -48.97
CA VAL A 221 17.23 38.80 -48.15
C VAL A 221 16.00 38.28 -47.43
N ASP A 222 15.68 38.89 -46.30
CA ASP A 222 14.42 38.68 -45.60
C ASP A 222 13.26 39.49 -46.23
N ALA A 223 12.08 39.39 -45.64
CA ALA A 223 10.89 40.14 -46.06
C ALA A 223 11.04 41.67 -45.97
N ASN A 224 12.01 42.17 -45.20
CA ASN A 224 12.30 43.58 -45.02
C ASN A 224 13.46 44.07 -45.91
N ASN A 225 13.86 43.28 -46.90
CA ASN A 225 15.02 43.56 -47.77
C ASN A 225 16.34 43.71 -47.01
N ARG A 226 16.51 43.01 -45.88
CA ARG A 226 17.79 42.91 -45.17
C ARG A 226 18.49 41.62 -45.53
N LEU A 227 19.80 41.68 -45.75
CA LEU A 227 20.58 40.51 -46.14
C LEU A 227 20.65 39.49 -44.99
N THR A 228 20.24 38.26 -45.25
CA THR A 228 20.38 37.10 -44.34
C THR A 228 21.54 36.20 -44.73
N TYR A 229 21.99 36.28 -45.98
CA TYR A 229 23.14 35.56 -46.49
C TYR A 229 23.84 36.33 -47.61
N ALA A 230 25.17 36.22 -47.69
CA ALA A 230 25.99 36.76 -48.78
C ALA A 230 27.22 35.87 -48.98
N ASN A 231 27.49 35.51 -50.25
CA ASN A 231 28.75 34.84 -50.61
C ASN A 231 29.91 35.85 -50.71
N GLN A 232 31.13 35.32 -50.80
CA GLN A 232 32.36 36.11 -50.91
C GLN A 232 32.36 37.06 -52.12
N ARG A 233 31.77 36.64 -53.25
CA ARG A 233 31.66 37.49 -54.45
C ARG A 233 30.88 38.77 -54.23
N LEU A 234 29.84 38.76 -53.39
CA LEU A 234 29.12 39.98 -53.05
C LEU A 234 29.97 40.96 -52.22
N SER A 235 30.82 40.44 -51.34
CA SER A 235 31.78 41.26 -50.57
C SER A 235 32.78 41.94 -51.50
N GLU A 236 33.34 41.20 -52.45
CA GLU A 236 34.25 41.72 -53.48
C GLU A 236 33.57 42.78 -54.37
N PHE A 237 32.33 42.50 -54.81
CA PHE A 237 31.57 43.40 -55.69
C PHE A 237 31.16 44.70 -54.99
N SER A 238 30.66 44.63 -53.75
CA SER A 238 30.17 45.79 -53.00
C SER A 238 31.28 46.57 -52.27
N GLY A 239 32.45 45.96 -52.08
CA GLY A 239 33.55 46.52 -51.29
C GLY A 239 33.31 46.55 -49.78
N ILE A 240 32.26 45.88 -49.29
CA ILE A 240 31.90 45.80 -47.88
C ILE A 240 32.35 44.45 -47.34
N ALA A 241 32.97 44.41 -46.16
CA ALA A 241 33.40 43.17 -45.53
C ALA A 241 32.20 42.21 -45.29
N ARG A 242 32.39 40.91 -45.54
CA ARG A 242 31.32 39.88 -45.41
C ARG A 242 30.59 39.92 -44.06
N ALA A 243 31.32 40.13 -42.97
CA ALA A 243 30.76 40.23 -41.62
C ALA A 243 29.80 41.42 -41.43
N GLU A 244 29.97 42.49 -42.23
CA GLU A 244 29.13 43.69 -42.16
C GLU A 244 27.98 43.67 -43.16
N LEU A 245 27.93 42.71 -44.09
CA LEU A 245 26.87 42.60 -45.09
C LEU A 245 25.56 42.06 -44.50
N ILE A 246 25.65 41.12 -43.56
CA ILE A 246 24.48 40.51 -42.92
C ILE A 246 23.72 41.57 -42.10
N GLY A 247 22.41 41.69 -42.32
CA GLY A 247 21.54 42.67 -41.69
C GLY A 247 21.48 44.05 -42.37
N ARG A 248 22.39 44.36 -43.31
CA ARG A 248 22.31 45.60 -44.11
C ARG A 248 21.12 45.54 -45.08
N SER A 249 20.59 46.71 -45.41
CA SER A 249 19.51 46.82 -46.40
C SER A 249 20.04 46.60 -47.81
N LEU A 250 19.22 46.05 -48.69
CA LEU A 250 19.54 45.81 -50.09
C LEU A 250 19.97 47.09 -50.82
N THR A 251 19.35 48.23 -50.47
CA THR A 251 19.73 49.58 -50.96
C THR A 251 21.08 50.06 -50.44
N GLY A 252 21.50 49.62 -49.25
CA GLY A 252 22.79 49.94 -48.67
C GLY A 252 23.94 49.16 -49.28
N VAL A 253 23.65 48.01 -49.92
CA VAL A 253 24.65 47.13 -50.53
C VAL A 253 24.73 47.30 -52.06
N LEU A 254 23.58 47.40 -52.74
CA LEU A 254 23.51 47.51 -54.21
C LEU A 254 23.36 48.97 -54.71
N GLY A 255 23.25 49.94 -53.80
CA GLY A 255 22.93 51.33 -54.14
C GLY A 255 21.42 51.60 -54.25
N GLN A 256 21.05 52.88 -54.32
CA GLN A 256 19.63 53.28 -54.24
C GLN A 256 18.80 52.80 -55.44
N GLU A 257 19.36 52.80 -56.64
CA GLU A 257 18.64 52.46 -57.88
C GLU A 257 18.38 50.94 -57.96
N ALA A 258 19.44 50.14 -57.99
CA ALA A 258 19.34 48.68 -58.03
C ALA A 258 18.63 48.11 -56.78
N GLY A 259 18.92 48.64 -55.58
CA GLY A 259 18.31 48.15 -54.35
C GLY A 259 16.81 48.43 -54.23
N ARG A 260 16.30 49.56 -54.76
CA ARG A 260 14.85 49.83 -54.80
C ARG A 260 14.15 48.91 -55.80
N ARG A 261 14.76 48.68 -56.97
CA ARG A 261 14.23 47.78 -57.99
C ARG A 261 14.13 46.35 -57.48
N TYR A 262 15.23 45.78 -56.99
CA TYR A 262 15.23 44.42 -56.44
C TYR A 262 14.38 44.29 -55.17
N GLY A 263 14.27 45.36 -54.37
CA GLY A 263 13.35 45.39 -53.24
C GLY A 263 11.87 45.36 -53.65
N ALA A 264 11.51 45.96 -54.79
CA ALA A 264 10.17 45.87 -55.36
C ALA A 264 9.89 44.46 -55.92
N ILE A 265 10.88 43.84 -56.57
CA ILE A 265 10.80 42.46 -57.06
C ILE A 265 10.62 41.49 -55.88
N ASN A 266 11.40 41.63 -54.81
CA ASN A 266 11.25 40.81 -53.61
C ASN A 266 9.84 40.91 -53.02
N ARG A 267 9.28 42.13 -52.94
CA ARG A 267 7.89 42.34 -52.51
C ARG A 267 6.89 41.60 -53.40
N LEU A 268 7.02 41.73 -54.71
CA LEU A 268 6.14 41.06 -55.68
C LEU A 268 6.25 39.52 -55.56
N VAL A 269 7.44 38.98 -55.34
CA VAL A 269 7.65 37.53 -55.14
C VAL A 269 7.05 37.05 -53.81
N LEU A 270 7.07 37.87 -52.76
CA LEU A 270 6.43 37.57 -51.49
C LEU A 270 4.90 37.61 -51.58
N GLU A 271 4.34 38.59 -52.31
CA GLU A 271 2.90 38.78 -52.49
C GLU A 271 2.28 37.75 -53.46
N SER A 272 2.95 37.47 -54.59
CA SER A 272 2.45 36.52 -55.60
C SER A 272 2.79 35.06 -55.30
N GLY A 273 3.83 34.81 -54.51
CA GLY A 273 4.34 33.47 -54.23
C GLY A 273 5.06 32.79 -55.40
N GLU A 274 5.12 33.43 -56.57
CA GLU A 274 5.79 32.89 -57.76
C GLU A 274 7.22 33.44 -57.90
N PRO A 275 8.19 32.59 -58.28
CA PRO A 275 9.57 33.04 -58.50
C PRO A 275 9.69 33.95 -59.72
N ARG A 276 10.54 34.98 -59.64
CA ARG A 276 10.80 35.93 -60.74
C ARG A 276 12.27 35.89 -61.14
N VAL A 277 12.52 35.75 -62.43
CA VAL A 277 13.85 35.76 -63.02
C VAL A 277 13.99 37.04 -63.82
N GLU A 278 14.98 37.87 -63.51
CA GLU A 278 15.26 39.10 -64.26
C GLU A 278 16.74 39.12 -64.66
N ILE A 279 16.99 39.01 -65.95
CA ILE A 279 18.34 39.03 -66.52
C ILE A 279 18.59 40.44 -67.04
N GLU A 280 19.54 41.14 -66.42
CA GLU A 280 19.90 42.49 -66.82
C GLU A 280 21.40 42.72 -66.63
N HIS A 281 22.00 43.44 -67.57
CA HIS A 281 23.41 43.79 -67.56
C HIS A 281 23.61 45.03 -66.69
N LEU A 282 24.21 44.85 -65.52
CA LEU A 282 24.62 45.98 -64.70
C LEU A 282 25.91 46.59 -65.27
N PRO A 283 25.97 47.90 -65.54
CA PRO A 283 27.23 48.56 -65.87
C PRO A 283 28.15 48.48 -64.65
N GLY A 284 29.19 47.66 -64.74
CA GLY A 284 30.16 47.46 -63.67
C GLY A 284 30.92 48.75 -63.33
N LYS A 285 31.34 48.89 -62.06
CA LYS A 285 32.31 49.92 -61.64
C LYS A 285 33.75 49.63 -62.11
N GLN A 286 34.01 48.44 -62.68
CA GLN A 286 35.27 48.03 -63.31
C GLN A 286 34.98 47.22 -64.59
N PRO A 287 35.82 47.31 -65.64
CA PRO A 287 35.54 46.76 -66.98
C PRO A 287 35.67 45.23 -67.11
N SER A 288 35.73 44.47 -66.01
CA SER A 288 35.85 43.00 -66.05
C SER A 288 34.91 42.26 -65.08
N THR A 289 33.79 42.87 -64.70
CA THR A 289 32.77 42.19 -63.89
C THR A 289 31.39 42.39 -64.50
N GLU A 290 31.13 41.66 -65.57
CA GLU A 290 29.78 41.46 -66.09
C GLU A 290 29.03 40.53 -65.14
N VAL A 291 27.92 41.02 -64.58
CA VAL A 291 26.98 40.19 -63.82
C VAL A 291 25.78 39.97 -64.75
N GLU A 292 25.66 38.77 -65.32
CA GLU A 292 24.66 38.42 -66.33
C GLU A 292 23.26 38.04 -65.76
N GLY A 293 22.87 38.57 -64.59
CA GLY A 293 21.47 38.51 -64.16
C GLY A 293 21.21 38.21 -62.69
N PHE A 294 20.05 38.64 -62.22
CA PHE A 294 19.57 38.49 -60.85
C PHE A 294 18.34 37.57 -60.83
N ILE A 295 18.48 36.41 -60.18
CA ILE A 295 17.37 35.47 -59.99
C ILE A 295 16.79 35.67 -58.59
N VAL A 296 15.55 36.18 -58.52
CA VAL A 296 14.84 36.35 -57.24
C VAL A 296 13.83 35.22 -57.07
N ARG A 297 14.23 34.21 -56.30
CA ARG A 297 13.41 33.04 -56.02
C ARG A 297 13.02 33.01 -54.56
N ARG A 298 11.72 32.83 -54.27
CA ARG A 298 11.25 32.57 -52.91
C ARG A 298 11.84 31.24 -52.43
N SER A 299 12.55 31.26 -51.30
CA SER A 299 12.96 30.04 -50.61
C SER A 299 11.74 29.32 -50.07
N LYS A 300 11.67 27.98 -50.20
CA LYS A 300 10.55 27.18 -49.70
C LYS A 300 10.52 27.05 -48.17
N HIS A 301 11.48 27.64 -47.44
CA HIS A 301 11.52 27.65 -45.98
C HIS A 301 11.68 29.10 -45.51
N GLY A 302 10.58 29.67 -44.99
CA GLY A 302 10.44 31.07 -44.57
C GLY A 302 9.33 31.78 -45.33
#